data_AF-A0A1I5DHW2-F1
#
_entry.id   AF-A0A1I5DHW2-F1
#
_cell.length_a   1.000
_cell.length_b   1.000
_cell.length_c   1.000
_cell.angle_alpha   90.00
_cell.angle_beta   90.00
_cell.angle_gamma   90.00
#
_symmetry.space_group_name_H-M   'P 1'
#
loop_
_entity.id
_entity.type
_entity.pdbx_description
1 polymer ?
#
loop_
_entity_poly.entity_id
_entity_poly.type
_entity_poly.pdbx_seq_one_letter_code
_entity_poly.pdbx_strand_id
1 'polypeptide(L)'
;MVAGPNGSGKTTLTQYLRDKGIDFGVYINPDDIAKTLEGTYDDRVRAAQSEADTLRERCIHDRASFSFETVMSHPSKLAILGRANAAGFKTSMFFVGTDDPTTNIARVAARVELGGHDVPRNKIVDRWHRTMNSLREAMRIVDESFVFDNSSIDFGPRLILRLENVDGHHVARHVNAQFIPPWAVNYCLWPESPLEADSIEGDSLASQSR
;
A
#
# COMPACT_ATOMS: atom_id res chain seq x y z
N MET A 1 -6.60 4.28 -2.35
CA MET A 1 -5.28 3.98 -2.94
C MET A 1 -4.84 2.58 -2.56
N VAL A 2 -4.23 1.82 -3.47
CA VAL A 2 -3.57 0.55 -3.16
C VAL A 2 -2.07 0.72 -3.36
N ALA A 3 -1.27 0.49 -2.32
CA ALA A 3 0.14 0.84 -2.28
C ALA A 3 1.03 -0.34 -1.84
N GLY A 4 2.31 -0.30 -2.20
CA GLY A 4 3.28 -1.32 -1.82
C GLY A 4 4.37 -1.55 -2.86
N PRO A 5 5.52 -2.13 -2.48
CA PRO A 5 6.66 -2.32 -3.38
C PRO A 5 6.33 -3.16 -4.63
N ASN A 6 7.17 -3.11 -5.66
CA ASN A 6 7.06 -4.07 -6.77
C ASN A 6 7.15 -5.50 -6.20
N GLY A 7 6.36 -6.45 -6.71
CA GLY A 7 6.36 -7.84 -6.23
C GLY A 7 5.63 -8.10 -4.90
N SER A 8 5.05 -7.09 -4.24
CA SER A 8 4.40 -7.28 -2.93
C SER A 8 3.01 -7.92 -2.97
N GLY A 9 2.37 -8.04 -4.14
CA GLY A 9 1.04 -8.64 -4.28
C GLY A 9 -0.14 -7.66 -4.29
N LYS A 10 0.09 -6.37 -4.57
CA LYS A 10 -0.97 -5.34 -4.71
C LYS A 10 -2.13 -5.79 -5.59
N THR A 11 -1.87 -6.22 -6.82
CA THR A 11 -2.91 -6.60 -7.78
C THR A 11 -3.75 -7.77 -7.28
N THR A 12 -3.13 -8.77 -6.64
CA THR A 12 -3.83 -9.88 -5.99
C THR A 12 -4.73 -9.39 -4.86
N LEU A 13 -4.24 -8.49 -4.00
CA LEU A 13 -5.07 -7.89 -2.95
C LEU A 13 -6.22 -7.07 -3.56
N THR A 14 -5.95 -6.26 -4.58
CA THR A 14 -6.95 -5.44 -5.27
C THR A 14 -8.09 -6.31 -5.82
N GLN A 15 -7.77 -7.42 -6.50
CA GLN A 15 -8.76 -8.37 -7.00
C GLN A 15 -9.57 -8.98 -5.86
N TYR A 16 -8.89 -9.49 -4.82
CA TYR A 16 -9.56 -10.05 -3.64
C TYR A 16 -10.54 -9.07 -3.00
N LEU A 17 -10.16 -7.79 -2.84
CA LEU A 17 -11.03 -6.77 -2.26
C LEU A 17 -12.24 -6.46 -3.15
N ARG A 18 -12.07 -6.43 -4.48
CA ARG A 18 -13.19 -6.27 -5.42
C ARG A 18 -14.16 -7.43 -5.36
N ASP A 19 -13.65 -8.66 -5.31
CA ASP A 19 -14.48 -9.86 -5.20
C ASP A 19 -15.28 -9.89 -3.89
N LYS A 20 -14.78 -9.22 -2.85
CA LYS A 20 -15.48 -8.98 -1.58
C LYS A 20 -16.46 -7.80 -1.62
N GLY A 21 -16.62 -7.15 -2.76
CA GLY A 21 -17.58 -6.06 -2.97
C GLY A 21 -17.08 -4.68 -2.53
N ILE A 22 -15.78 -4.50 -2.29
CA ILE A 22 -15.23 -3.15 -2.05
C ILE A 22 -15.35 -2.33 -3.34
N ASP A 23 -16.04 -1.21 -3.26
CA ASP A 23 -16.14 -0.27 -4.36
C ASP A 23 -14.85 0.55 -4.49
N PHE A 24 -14.23 0.46 -5.66
CA PHE A 24 -13.00 1.16 -6.01
C PHE A 24 -13.27 2.44 -6.81
N GLY A 25 -14.54 2.79 -7.07
CA GLY A 25 -14.94 3.87 -7.95
C GLY A 25 -14.30 3.73 -9.33
N VAL A 26 -13.88 4.85 -9.90
CA VAL A 26 -13.08 4.86 -11.13
C VAL A 26 -11.70 4.27 -10.83
N TYR A 27 -11.42 3.06 -11.33
CA TYR A 27 -10.13 2.41 -11.16
C TYR A 27 -9.13 2.87 -12.24
N ILE A 28 -8.10 3.62 -11.83
CA ILE A 28 -7.15 4.28 -12.73
C ILE A 28 -5.77 3.60 -12.62
N ASN A 29 -5.46 2.73 -13.58
CA ASN A 29 -4.19 2.00 -13.66
C ASN A 29 -3.45 2.30 -14.97
N PRO A 30 -2.24 2.90 -14.93
CA PRO A 30 -1.49 3.21 -16.16
C PRO A 30 -1.14 1.95 -16.96
N ASP A 31 -0.97 0.79 -16.34
CA ASP A 31 -0.68 -0.45 -17.07
C ASP A 31 -1.89 -0.92 -17.90
N ASP A 32 -3.11 -0.61 -17.46
CA ASP A 32 -4.34 -0.94 -18.20
C ASP A 32 -4.59 0.07 -19.32
N ILE A 33 -4.34 1.36 -19.07
CA ILE A 33 -4.38 2.41 -20.10
C ILE A 33 -3.33 2.14 -21.18
N ALA A 34 -2.11 1.74 -20.81
CA ALA A 34 -1.04 1.46 -21.78
C ALA A 34 -1.37 0.34 -22.77
N LYS A 35 -2.30 -0.57 -22.43
CA LYS A 35 -2.79 -1.62 -23.34
C LYS A 35 -3.76 -1.11 -24.40
N THR A 36 -4.38 0.05 -24.19
CA THR A 36 -5.35 0.66 -25.13
C THR A 36 -4.70 1.67 -26.07
N LEU A 37 -3.43 2.00 -25.86
CA LEU A 37 -2.70 2.98 -26.66
C LEU A 37 -1.91 2.30 -27.79
N GLU A 38 -1.71 3.03 -28.88
CA GLU A 38 -0.83 2.62 -29.98
C GLU A 38 0.56 3.24 -29.85
N GLY A 39 1.55 2.72 -30.59
CA GLY A 39 2.93 3.23 -30.61
C GLY A 39 3.94 2.31 -29.93
N THR A 40 5.17 2.81 -29.71
CA THR A 40 6.23 2.03 -29.07
C THR A 40 5.92 1.76 -27.60
N TYR A 41 6.59 0.78 -26.98
CA TYR A 41 6.39 0.48 -25.56
C TYR A 41 6.61 1.72 -24.68
N ASP A 42 7.72 2.45 -24.89
CA ASP A 42 8.07 3.62 -24.09
C ASP A 42 7.09 4.79 -24.29
N ASP A 43 6.57 4.97 -25.50
CA ASP A 43 5.55 6.00 -25.78
C ASP A 43 4.24 5.69 -25.08
N ARG A 44 3.78 4.43 -25.15
CA ARG A 44 2.57 3.98 -24.45
C ARG A 44 2.68 4.16 -22.94
N VAL A 45 3.82 3.77 -22.34
CA VAL A 45 4.05 3.91 -20.89
C VAL A 45 4.00 5.38 -20.47
N ARG A 46 4.67 6.28 -21.21
CA ARG A 46 4.67 7.72 -20.90
C ARG A 46 3.28 8.34 -21.06
N ALA A 47 2.60 8.05 -22.16
CA ALA A 47 1.26 8.57 -22.43
C ALA A 47 0.25 8.07 -21.38
N ALA A 48 0.26 6.77 -21.06
CA ALA A 48 -0.61 6.19 -20.05
C ALA A 48 -0.38 6.76 -18.64
N GLN A 49 0.87 7.06 -18.27
CA GLN A 49 1.15 7.72 -17.01
C GLN A 49 0.56 9.14 -16.95
N SER A 50 0.70 9.91 -18.04
CA SER A 50 0.13 11.26 -18.18
C SER A 50 -1.40 11.26 -18.14
N GLU A 51 -2.02 10.31 -18.85
CA GLU A 51 -3.48 10.14 -18.87
C GLU A 51 -4.00 9.72 -17.49
N ALA A 52 -3.33 8.78 -16.82
CA ALA A 52 -3.68 8.38 -15.46
C ALA A 52 -3.58 9.54 -14.48
N ASP A 53 -2.56 10.40 -14.59
CA ASP A 53 -2.42 11.58 -13.75
C ASP A 53 -3.54 12.60 -14.04
N THR A 54 -3.86 12.85 -15.32
CA THR A 54 -4.97 13.73 -15.73
C THR A 54 -6.33 13.24 -15.23
N LEU A 55 -6.60 11.93 -15.33
CA LEU A 55 -7.84 11.33 -14.86
C LEU A 55 -7.98 11.44 -13.34
N ARG A 56 -6.90 11.26 -12.58
CA ARG A 56 -6.93 11.45 -11.11
C ARG A 56 -7.27 12.88 -10.74
N GLU A 57 -6.65 13.86 -11.38
CA GLU A 57 -6.97 15.28 -11.12
C GLU A 57 -8.41 15.61 -11.49
N ARG A 58 -8.93 15.05 -12.60
CA ARG A 58 -10.34 15.19 -12.97
C ARG A 58 -11.26 14.58 -11.92
N CYS A 59 -10.99 13.37 -11.44
CA CYS A 59 -11.77 12.74 -10.38
C CYS A 59 -11.78 13.59 -9.10
N ILE A 60 -10.63 14.15 -8.70
CA ILE A 60 -10.54 15.06 -7.55
C ILE A 60 -11.40 16.31 -7.77
N HIS A 61 -11.27 16.95 -8.93
CA HIS A 61 -12.04 18.15 -9.29
C HIS A 61 -13.55 17.89 -9.27
N ASP A 62 -13.98 16.80 -9.90
CA ASP A 62 -15.39 16.45 -10.07
C ASP A 62 -15.97 15.75 -8.82
N ARG A 63 -15.16 15.55 -7.77
CA ARG A 63 -15.50 14.78 -6.56
C ARG A 63 -16.01 13.37 -6.86
N ALA A 64 -15.50 12.76 -7.91
CA ALA A 64 -15.83 11.39 -8.29
C ALA A 64 -14.92 10.40 -7.55
N SER A 65 -15.50 9.43 -6.84
CA SER A 65 -14.75 8.36 -6.18
C SER A 65 -13.84 7.63 -7.17
N PHE A 66 -12.58 7.45 -6.79
CA PHE A 66 -11.57 6.82 -7.63
C PHE A 66 -10.54 6.06 -6.82
N SER A 67 -9.79 5.21 -7.51
CA SER A 67 -8.69 4.46 -6.93
C SER A 67 -7.58 4.22 -7.94
N PHE A 68 -6.41 3.86 -7.43
CA PHE A 68 -5.24 3.57 -8.25
C PHE A 68 -4.26 2.71 -7.46
N GLU A 69 -3.46 1.94 -8.19
CA GLU A 69 -2.30 1.24 -7.67
C GLU A 69 -1.04 2.10 -7.78
N THR A 70 -0.17 2.01 -6.78
CA THR A 70 1.13 2.69 -6.83
C THR A 70 2.21 1.93 -6.08
N VAL A 71 3.45 2.07 -6.53
CA VAL A 71 4.60 1.65 -5.73
C VAL A 71 4.79 2.57 -4.51
N MET A 72 4.32 3.81 -4.57
CA MET A 72 4.49 4.81 -3.49
C MET A 72 5.96 5.15 -3.17
N SER A 73 6.87 5.02 -4.15
CA SER A 73 8.30 5.28 -3.96
C SER A 73 8.73 6.72 -4.29
N HIS A 74 7.80 7.67 -4.35
CA HIS A 74 8.06 9.07 -4.70
C HIS A 74 7.08 10.01 -3.96
N PRO A 75 7.53 11.16 -3.42
CA PRO A 75 6.68 12.06 -2.62
C PRO A 75 5.41 12.53 -3.32
N SER A 76 5.42 12.67 -4.64
CA SER A 76 4.24 13.07 -5.41
C SER A 76 3.04 12.12 -5.25
N LYS A 77 3.25 10.86 -4.82
CA LYS A 77 2.16 9.91 -4.57
C LYS A 77 1.45 10.20 -3.24
N LEU A 78 2.16 10.76 -2.25
CA LEU A 78 1.57 11.22 -1.00
C LEU A 78 0.85 12.56 -1.21
N ALA A 79 1.37 13.42 -2.09
CA ALA A 79 0.71 14.68 -2.44
C ALA A 79 -0.71 14.50 -2.99
N ILE A 80 -0.98 13.40 -3.71
CA ILE A 80 -2.33 13.06 -4.21
C ILE A 80 -3.30 12.83 -3.04
N LEU A 81 -2.86 12.15 -1.97
CA LEU A 81 -3.69 11.94 -0.78
C LEU A 81 -4.04 13.28 -0.11
N GLY A 82 -3.06 14.16 0.05
CA GLY A 82 -3.29 15.50 0.61
C GLY A 82 -4.28 16.32 -0.23
N ARG A 83 -4.17 16.28 -1.56
CA ARG A 83 -5.13 16.93 -2.46
C ARG A 83 -6.53 16.34 -2.35
N ALA A 84 -6.66 15.01 -2.28
CA ALA A 84 -7.93 14.33 -2.12
C ALA A 84 -8.61 14.71 -0.79
N ASN A 85 -7.87 14.69 0.33
CA ASN A 85 -8.39 15.15 1.63
C ASN A 85 -8.88 16.61 1.55
N ALA A 86 -8.06 17.51 0.97
CA ALA A 86 -8.42 18.92 0.81
C ALA A 86 -9.68 19.14 -0.06
N ALA A 87 -9.97 18.22 -1.00
CA ALA A 87 -11.17 18.24 -1.82
C ALA A 87 -12.42 17.63 -1.12
N GLY A 88 -12.25 17.09 0.09
CA GLY A 88 -13.32 16.51 0.91
C GLY A 88 -13.55 15.01 0.70
N PHE A 89 -12.57 14.29 0.13
CA PHE A 89 -12.66 12.85 0.01
C PHE A 89 -12.41 12.19 1.35
N LYS A 90 -13.13 11.08 1.61
CA LYS A 90 -12.67 10.08 2.57
C LYS A 90 -11.57 9.24 1.92
N THR A 91 -10.35 9.31 2.42
CA THR A 91 -9.20 8.60 1.85
C THR A 91 -8.91 7.30 2.59
N SER A 92 -8.78 6.23 1.81
CA SER A 92 -8.36 4.92 2.32
C SER A 92 -7.12 4.40 1.59
N MET A 93 -6.19 3.84 2.33
CA MET A 93 -5.01 3.15 1.80
C MET A 93 -5.04 1.66 2.15
N PHE A 94 -4.90 0.82 1.13
CA PHE A 94 -4.60 -0.61 1.28
C PHE A 94 -3.13 -0.82 0.95
N PHE A 95 -2.29 -1.03 1.95
CA PHE A 95 -0.85 -1.22 1.77
C PHE A 95 -0.48 -2.70 1.85
N VAL A 96 0.36 -3.18 0.93
CA VAL A 96 0.91 -4.55 0.98
C VAL A 96 2.42 -4.51 1.06
N GLY A 97 2.96 -4.97 2.19
CA GLY A 97 4.38 -5.06 2.48
C GLY A 97 4.90 -6.50 2.44
N THR A 98 6.22 -6.59 2.39
CA THR A 98 6.99 -7.82 2.55
C THR A 98 8.17 -7.54 3.48
N ASP A 99 8.67 -8.58 4.11
CA ASP A 99 9.81 -8.57 5.02
C ASP A 99 11.12 -8.08 4.39
N ASP A 100 11.40 -8.52 3.16
CA ASP A 100 12.66 -8.24 2.48
C ASP A 100 12.45 -8.00 0.96
N PRO A 101 13.21 -7.08 0.33
CA PRO A 101 13.18 -6.93 -1.13
C PRO A 101 13.55 -8.20 -1.93
N THR A 102 14.24 -9.18 -1.35
CA THR A 102 14.55 -10.48 -1.98
C THR A 102 13.27 -11.26 -2.28
N THR A 103 12.29 -11.23 -1.37
CA THR A 103 10.96 -11.82 -1.57
C THR A 103 10.30 -11.24 -2.83
N ASN A 104 10.48 -9.94 -3.04
CA ASN A 104 9.90 -9.24 -4.18
C ASN A 104 10.64 -9.51 -5.48
N ILE A 105 11.96 -9.61 -5.43
CA ILE A 105 12.78 -10.03 -6.58
C ILE A 105 12.36 -11.41 -7.05
N ALA A 106 12.23 -12.38 -6.15
CA ALA A 106 11.81 -13.74 -6.48
C ALA A 106 10.43 -13.76 -7.14
N ARG A 107 9.46 -13.00 -6.61
CA ARG A 107 8.11 -12.90 -7.18
C ARG A 107 8.06 -12.20 -8.52
N VAL A 108 8.89 -11.17 -8.74
CA VAL A 108 9.00 -10.52 -10.05
C VAL A 108 9.64 -11.47 -11.07
N ALA A 109 10.64 -12.26 -10.67
CA ALA A 109 11.22 -13.27 -11.57
C ALA A 109 10.17 -14.33 -11.97
N ALA A 110 9.45 -14.90 -11.00
CA ALA A 110 8.42 -15.91 -11.24
C ALA A 110 7.29 -15.40 -12.17
N ARG A 111 6.84 -14.15 -12.03
CA ARG A 111 5.80 -13.61 -12.94
C ARG A 111 6.33 -13.35 -14.35
N VAL A 112 7.62 -13.04 -14.50
CA VAL A 112 8.25 -12.82 -15.82
C VAL A 112 8.32 -14.13 -16.58
N GLU A 113 8.60 -15.24 -15.89
CA GLU A 113 8.52 -16.59 -16.47
C GLU A 113 7.10 -16.91 -17.00
N LEU A 114 6.07 -16.29 -16.41
CA LEU A 114 4.67 -16.38 -16.85
C LEU A 114 4.26 -15.29 -17.86
N GLY A 115 5.21 -14.53 -18.42
CA GLY A 115 4.95 -13.48 -19.43
C GLY A 115 4.59 -12.10 -18.86
N GLY A 116 4.79 -11.87 -17.56
CA GLY A 116 4.61 -10.58 -16.92
C GLY A 116 5.74 -9.57 -17.18
N HIS A 117 5.55 -8.33 -16.74
CA HIS A 117 6.55 -7.26 -16.92
C HIS A 117 7.76 -7.41 -15.98
N ASP A 118 8.97 -7.30 -16.55
CA ASP A 118 10.23 -7.31 -15.80
C ASP A 118 10.54 -5.96 -15.15
N VAL A 119 11.19 -6.00 -13.98
CA VAL A 119 11.70 -4.81 -13.29
C VAL A 119 13.12 -5.12 -12.82
N PRO A 120 14.13 -4.29 -13.17
CA PRO A 120 15.50 -4.51 -12.74
C PRO A 120 15.62 -4.68 -11.21
N ARG A 121 16.43 -5.65 -10.77
CA ARG A 121 16.57 -6.01 -9.34
C ARG A 121 16.95 -4.82 -8.46
N ASN A 122 17.92 -4.02 -8.87
CA ASN A 122 18.33 -2.81 -8.15
C ASN A 122 17.16 -1.83 -7.97
N LYS A 123 16.35 -1.64 -9.01
CA LYS A 123 15.17 -0.78 -8.97
C LYS A 123 14.09 -1.32 -8.03
N ILE A 124 13.95 -2.65 -7.89
CA ILE A 124 13.06 -3.27 -6.90
C ILE A 124 13.53 -2.94 -5.49
N VAL A 125 14.82 -3.14 -5.18
CA VAL A 125 15.42 -2.86 -3.86
C VAL A 125 15.26 -1.39 -3.50
N ASP A 126 15.67 -0.49 -4.39
CA ASP A 126 15.60 0.96 -4.17
C ASP A 126 14.17 1.43 -3.91
N ARG A 127 13.21 0.89 -4.69
CA ARG A 127 11.80 1.20 -4.53
C ARG A 127 11.25 0.63 -3.23
N TRP A 128 11.63 -0.58 -2.84
CA TRP A 128 11.24 -1.16 -1.58
C TRP A 128 11.60 -0.22 -0.43
N HIS A 129 12.86 0.19 -0.30
CA HIS A 129 13.26 1.09 0.80
C HIS A 129 12.49 2.41 0.80
N ARG A 130 12.36 3.07 -0.37
CA ARG A 130 11.59 4.32 -0.45
C ARG A 130 10.13 4.13 -0.08
N THR A 131 9.49 3.07 -0.55
CA THR A 131 8.10 2.76 -0.25
C THR A 131 7.88 2.50 1.23
N MET A 132 8.75 1.69 1.86
CA MET A 132 8.66 1.38 3.28
C MET A 132 8.90 2.64 4.13
N ASN A 133 9.85 3.49 3.76
CA ASN A 133 10.10 4.76 4.45
C ASN A 133 8.94 5.76 4.33
N SER A 134 8.20 5.75 3.22
CA SER A 134 7.02 6.61 3.02
C SER A 134 5.75 6.08 3.69
N LEU A 135 5.74 4.82 4.17
CA LEU A 135 4.55 4.17 4.71
C LEU A 135 3.97 4.94 5.91
N ARG A 136 4.81 5.28 6.89
CA ARG A 136 4.39 6.01 8.09
C ARG A 136 3.73 7.35 7.75
N GLU A 137 4.33 8.12 6.84
CA GLU A 137 3.76 9.41 6.42
C GLU A 137 2.42 9.21 5.70
N ALA A 138 2.32 8.23 4.81
CA ALA A 138 1.07 7.93 4.14
C ALA A 138 -0.04 7.51 5.12
N MET A 139 0.28 6.70 6.15
CA MET A 139 -0.65 6.32 7.21
C MET A 139 -1.15 7.52 8.02
N ARG A 140 -0.32 8.57 8.17
CA ARG A 140 -0.71 9.81 8.85
C ARG A 140 -1.64 10.70 8.02
N ILE A 141 -1.52 10.63 6.70
CA ILE A 141 -2.32 11.47 5.79
C ILE A 141 -3.72 10.90 5.61
N VAL A 142 -3.87 9.57 5.50
CA VAL A 142 -5.18 8.97 5.17
C VAL A 142 -6.13 8.90 6.35
N ASP A 143 -7.43 8.90 6.05
CA ASP A 143 -8.47 8.67 7.06
C ASP A 143 -8.47 7.22 7.54
N GLU A 144 -8.21 6.27 6.64
CA GLU A 144 -8.11 4.85 6.99
C GLU A 144 -6.93 4.19 6.29
N SER A 145 -6.14 3.39 7.02
CA SER A 145 -5.12 2.52 6.44
C SER A 145 -5.32 1.07 6.86
N PHE A 146 -5.11 0.18 5.90
CA PHE A 146 -5.14 -1.27 6.06
C PHE A 146 -3.80 -1.81 5.57
N VAL A 147 -2.99 -2.34 6.49
CA VAL A 147 -1.64 -2.82 6.20
C VAL A 147 -1.65 -4.34 6.19
N PHE A 148 -1.24 -4.89 5.06
CA PHE A 148 -1.17 -6.33 4.83
C PHE A 148 0.28 -6.80 4.80
N ASP A 149 0.56 -7.88 5.50
CA ASP A 149 1.78 -8.66 5.38
C ASP A 149 1.59 -9.74 4.31
N ASN A 150 2.48 -9.76 3.34
CA ASN A 150 2.51 -10.78 2.31
C ASN A 150 3.91 -11.40 2.20
N SER A 151 4.61 -11.59 3.32
CA SER A 151 5.97 -12.14 3.34
C SER A 151 6.00 -13.65 3.10
N SER A 152 4.97 -14.37 3.57
CA SER A 152 4.83 -15.81 3.34
C SER A 152 4.51 -16.14 1.87
N ILE A 153 5.01 -17.26 1.38
CA ILE A 153 4.65 -17.84 0.08
C ILE A 153 3.42 -18.75 0.22
N ASP A 154 3.24 -19.37 1.39
CA ASP A 154 2.19 -20.37 1.64
C ASP A 154 0.81 -19.74 1.88
N PHE A 155 0.80 -18.46 2.28
CA PHE A 155 -0.41 -17.72 2.59
C PHE A 155 -0.49 -16.43 1.76
N GLY A 156 -1.69 -16.06 1.33
CA GLY A 156 -1.95 -14.76 0.70
C GLY A 156 -1.80 -13.58 1.68
N PRO A 157 -2.02 -12.34 1.21
CA PRO A 157 -1.88 -11.13 2.03
C PRO A 157 -2.76 -11.20 3.30
N ARG A 158 -2.15 -11.03 4.47
CA ARG A 158 -2.82 -11.04 5.78
C ARG A 158 -2.91 -9.62 6.33
N LEU A 159 -4.10 -9.18 6.72
CA LEU A 159 -4.27 -7.90 7.40
C LEU A 159 -3.62 -7.96 8.79
N ILE A 160 -2.60 -7.14 9.01
CA ILE A 160 -1.84 -7.10 10.28
C ILE A 160 -2.18 -5.85 11.10
N LEU A 161 -2.58 -4.76 10.45
CA LEU A 161 -2.85 -3.50 11.10
C LEU A 161 -3.95 -2.73 10.35
N ARG A 162 -4.91 -2.20 11.11
CA ARG A 162 -5.83 -1.16 10.65
C ARG A 162 -5.65 0.07 11.51
N LEU A 163 -5.52 1.24 10.88
CA LEU A 163 -5.56 2.52 11.57
C LEU A 163 -6.69 3.37 11.00
N GLU A 164 -7.40 4.02 11.90
CA GLU A 164 -8.41 5.03 11.58
C GLU A 164 -7.91 6.37 12.14
N ASN A 165 -8.02 7.45 11.36
CA ASN A 165 -7.82 8.81 11.84
C ASN A 165 -9.18 9.38 12.27
N VAL A 166 -9.32 9.63 13.56
CA VAL A 166 -10.54 10.16 14.19
C VAL A 166 -10.20 11.51 14.80
N ASP A 167 -10.76 12.59 14.24
CA ASP A 167 -10.55 13.96 14.71
C ASP A 167 -9.07 14.38 14.82
N GLY A 168 -8.22 13.88 13.92
CA GLY A 168 -6.78 14.16 13.92
C GLY A 168 -5.94 13.23 14.82
N HIS A 169 -6.59 12.26 15.48
CA HIS A 169 -5.94 11.25 16.30
C HIS A 169 -6.02 9.88 15.62
N HIS A 170 -4.89 9.19 15.52
CA HIS A 170 -4.88 7.83 15.02
C HIS A 170 -5.31 6.85 16.10
N VAL A 171 -6.23 5.95 15.77
CA VAL A 171 -6.66 4.82 16.59
C VAL A 171 -6.26 3.53 15.88
N ALA A 172 -5.44 2.72 16.55
CA ALA A 172 -5.08 1.40 16.09
C ALA A 172 -6.18 0.42 16.40
N ARG A 173 -6.57 -0.35 15.39
CA ARG A 173 -7.33 -1.57 15.57
C ARG A 173 -6.46 -2.71 15.05
N HIS A 174 -5.75 -3.37 15.97
CA HIS A 174 -5.05 -4.60 15.65
C HIS A 174 -6.05 -5.67 15.24
N VAL A 175 -5.79 -6.35 14.13
CA VAL A 175 -6.67 -7.43 13.67
C VAL A 175 -6.22 -8.77 14.25
N ASN A 176 -4.95 -8.89 14.69
CA ASN A 176 -4.45 -10.01 15.48
C ASN A 176 -3.17 -9.61 16.24
N ALA A 177 -3.25 -9.44 17.56
CA ALA A 177 -2.12 -9.00 18.39
C ALA A 177 -0.99 -10.04 18.52
N GLN A 178 -1.22 -11.30 18.11
CA GLN A 178 -0.28 -12.39 18.39
C GLN A 178 0.96 -12.42 17.48
N PHE A 179 0.96 -11.70 16.34
CA PHE A 179 2.16 -11.62 15.50
C PHE A 179 2.16 -10.38 14.59
N ILE A 180 2.84 -9.32 15.03
CA ILE A 180 3.21 -8.20 14.16
C ILE A 180 4.59 -8.51 13.57
N PRO A 181 4.74 -8.61 12.23
CA PRO A 181 6.05 -8.86 11.63
C PRO A 181 7.07 -7.77 11.98
N PRO A 182 8.36 -8.11 12.14
CA PRO A 182 9.40 -7.12 12.48
C PRO A 182 9.47 -5.92 11.53
N TRP A 183 9.23 -6.13 10.23
CA TRP A 183 9.20 -5.02 9.27
C TRP A 183 8.07 -4.03 9.60
N ALA A 184 6.91 -4.51 10.04
CA ALA A 184 5.78 -3.66 10.38
C ALA A 184 6.06 -2.89 11.67
N VAL A 185 6.74 -3.50 12.65
CA VAL A 185 7.24 -2.79 13.83
C VAL A 185 8.11 -1.59 13.42
N ASN A 186 9.03 -1.81 12.48
CA ASN A 186 9.98 -0.76 12.05
C ASN A 186 9.32 0.38 11.26
N TYR A 187 8.35 0.06 10.39
CA TYR A 187 7.81 1.02 9.41
C TYR A 187 6.43 1.57 9.75
N CYS A 188 5.66 0.89 10.61
CA CYS A 188 4.30 1.28 10.96
C CYS A 188 4.17 1.91 12.34
N LEU A 189 5.14 1.71 13.25
CA LEU A 189 5.07 2.26 14.61
C LEU A 189 5.76 3.63 14.70
N TRP A 190 5.29 4.49 15.59
CA TRP A 190 5.93 5.76 16.00
C TRP A 190 5.57 6.09 17.46
N PRO A 191 6.31 6.99 18.15
CA PRO A 191 6.13 7.23 19.60
C PRO A 191 4.75 7.71 20.04
N GLU A 192 4.00 8.39 19.16
CA GLU A 192 2.60 8.76 19.44
C GLU A 192 1.60 7.80 18.76
N SER A 193 2.07 6.67 18.23
CA SER A 193 1.17 5.71 17.60
C SER A 193 0.34 5.03 18.69
N PRO A 194 -0.96 4.81 18.45
CA PRO A 194 -1.83 4.03 19.33
C PRO A 194 -1.37 2.57 19.54
N LEU A 195 -0.26 2.16 18.92
CA LEU A 195 0.29 0.81 18.90
C LEU A 195 1.29 0.57 20.04
N GLU A 196 1.76 1.61 20.75
CA GLU A 196 2.65 1.44 21.91
C GLU A 196 1.90 0.92 23.14
N ALA A 197 0.63 1.29 23.32
CA ALA A 197 -0.15 0.99 24.53
C ALA A 197 -0.39 -0.51 24.76
N ASP A 198 -0.53 -1.31 23.69
CA ASP A 198 -0.81 -2.75 23.80
C ASP A 198 0.47 -3.63 23.80
N SER A 199 1.64 -3.05 23.53
CA SER A 199 2.91 -3.80 23.46
C SER A 199 3.60 -4.01 24.81
N ILE A 200 3.17 -3.28 25.85
CA ILE A 200 3.85 -3.26 27.16
C ILE A 200 3.12 -4.11 28.23
N GLU A 201 1.85 -4.48 28.05
CA GLU A 201 1.11 -5.28 29.05
C GLU A 201 1.34 -6.80 28.96
N GLY A 202 2.10 -7.29 27.96
CA GLY A 202 2.36 -8.72 27.75
C GLY A 202 3.39 -9.36 28.68
N ASP A 203 4.23 -8.60 29.39
CA ASP A 203 5.42 -9.12 30.10
C ASP A 203 5.42 -8.90 31.63
N SER A 204 4.29 -8.51 32.25
CA SER A 204 4.22 -8.21 33.69
C SER A 204 3.47 -9.24 34.58
N LEU A 205 2.90 -10.32 34.00
CA LEU A 205 2.15 -11.32 34.78
C LEU A 205 2.83 -12.69 34.94
N ALA A 206 4.17 -12.73 34.95
CA ALA A 206 4.94 -13.93 35.27
C ALA A 206 5.99 -13.70 36.38
N SER A 207 5.59 -13.20 37.56
CA SER A 207 6.41 -13.32 38.79
C SER A 207 5.65 -13.19 40.11
N GLN A 208 4.39 -13.63 40.18
CA GLN A 208 3.73 -13.89 41.48
C GLN A 208 2.90 -15.17 41.40
N SER A 209 3.56 -16.33 41.58
CA SER A 209 3.03 -17.50 42.29
C SER A 209 3.93 -18.72 42.06
N ARG A 210 4.93 -18.90 42.94
CA ARG A 210 5.20 -20.11 43.75
C ARG A 210 6.57 -20.01 44.40
#